data_AF-A0A1S3DLJ1-F1
#
_entry.id   AF-A0A1S3DLJ1-F1
#
_cell.length_a   1.000
_cell.length_b   1.000
_cell.length_c   1.000
_cell.angle_alpha   90.00
_cell.angle_beta   90.00
_cell.angle_gamma   90.00
#
_symmetry.space_group_name_H-M   'P 1'
#
loop_
_entity.id
_entity.type
_entity.pdbx_description
1 polymer ?
#
loop_
_entity_poly.entity_id
_entity_poly.type
_entity_poly.pdbx_seq_one_letter_code
_entity_poly.pdbx_strand_id
1 'polypeptide(L)'
;MVNGRLSCLGSVQHLKNKFAVGYQLQIKFPPTTQQNIKWFVAAYLKDSEVVEEYEGMVTFHVPPGIACSQVFSTMEKAKSESLVEDYSIQQTSLEQVFLRFTKSTVPGSCRSKSPFDRSTQNLELNEMHL
;
A
#
# COMPACT_ATOMS: atom_id res chain seq x y z
N MET A 1 4.68 5.49 -16.55
CA MET A 1 4.35 6.79 -17.16
C MET A 1 3.01 7.23 -16.62
N VAL A 2 2.88 8.46 -16.14
CA VAL A 2 1.64 9.00 -15.57
C VAL A 2 1.46 10.40 -16.16
N ASN A 3 0.30 10.71 -16.73
CA ASN A 3 0.01 11.98 -17.40
C ASN A 3 1.09 12.43 -18.41
N GLY A 4 1.58 11.52 -19.24
CA GLY A 4 2.58 11.88 -20.26
C GLY A 4 3.99 12.14 -19.72
N ARG A 5 4.23 11.99 -18.40
CA ARG A 5 5.55 12.14 -17.78
C ARG A 5 6.08 10.79 -17.26
N LEU A 6 7.39 10.60 -17.38
CA LEU A 6 8.07 9.47 -16.79
C LEU A 6 8.25 9.71 -15.29
N SER A 7 7.36 9.14 -14.48
CA SER A 7 7.38 9.36 -13.02
C SER A 7 8.39 8.47 -12.28
N CYS A 8 8.67 7.27 -12.79
CA CYS A 8 9.55 6.29 -12.14
C CYS A 8 10.35 5.51 -13.18
N LEU A 9 11.62 5.24 -12.90
CA LEU A 9 12.52 4.40 -13.71
C LEU A 9 13.33 3.51 -12.76
N GLY A 10 13.48 2.22 -13.08
CA GLY A 10 14.26 1.27 -12.28
C GLY A 10 13.80 -0.17 -12.45
N SER A 11 14.45 -1.10 -11.76
CA SER A 11 14.02 -2.50 -11.70
C SER A 11 12.70 -2.63 -10.92
N VAL A 12 11.94 -3.70 -11.19
CA VAL A 12 10.67 -3.99 -10.48
C VAL A 12 10.87 -3.98 -8.96
N GLN A 13 11.97 -4.55 -8.48
CA GLN A 13 12.26 -4.60 -7.05
C GLN A 13 12.56 -3.21 -6.46
N HIS A 14 13.30 -2.36 -7.19
CA HIS A 14 13.56 -0.99 -6.77
C HIS A 14 12.26 -0.17 -6.66
N LEU A 15 11.39 -0.29 -7.66
CA LEU A 15 10.10 0.40 -7.68
C LEU A 15 9.19 -0.08 -6.56
N LYS A 16 9.15 -1.39 -6.29
CA LYS A 16 8.42 -1.94 -5.13
C LYS A 16 8.99 -1.40 -3.83
N ASN A 17 10.29 -1.49 -3.59
CA ASN A 17 10.85 -1.01 -2.32
C ASN A 17 10.63 0.50 -2.10
N LYS A 18 10.64 1.30 -3.17
CA LYS A 18 10.47 2.76 -3.08
C LYS A 18 9.02 3.20 -2.96
N PHE A 19 8.09 2.51 -3.63
CA PHE A 19 6.71 2.98 -3.79
C PHE A 19 5.64 1.99 -3.27
N ALA A 20 5.97 0.70 -3.10
CA ALA A 20 5.13 -0.28 -2.41
C ALA A 20 5.32 -0.12 -0.90
N VAL A 21 4.68 0.90 -0.34
CA VAL A 21 4.62 1.13 1.10
C VAL A 21 3.43 0.38 1.71
N GLY A 22 3.71 -0.49 2.67
CA GLY A 22 2.72 -1.27 3.41
C GLY A 22 2.40 -2.65 2.82
N TYR A 23 1.32 -3.25 3.31
CA TYR A 23 0.83 -4.58 2.94
C TYR A 23 -0.69 -4.55 2.73
N GLN A 24 -1.22 -5.56 2.05
CA GLN A 24 -2.65 -5.82 1.96
C GLN A 24 -2.98 -7.02 2.84
N LEU A 25 -3.93 -6.82 3.75
CA LEU A 25 -4.47 -7.86 4.62
C LEU A 25 -5.88 -8.19 4.14
N GLN A 26 -6.05 -9.39 3.63
CA GLN A 26 -7.31 -9.94 3.18
C GLN A 26 -7.84 -10.90 4.25
N ILE A 27 -9.08 -10.69 4.69
CA ILE A 27 -9.70 -11.45 5.77
C ILE A 27 -11.01 -12.01 5.26
N LYS A 28 -11.20 -13.33 5.43
CA LYS A 28 -12.43 -14.04 5.16
C LYS A 28 -13.13 -14.35 6.49
N PHE A 29 -14.40 -14.00 6.58
CA PHE A 29 -15.17 -14.12 7.82
C PHE A 29 -16.61 -14.57 7.52
N PRO A 30 -17.27 -15.23 8.49
CA PRO A 30 -18.67 -15.58 8.33
C PRO A 30 -19.54 -14.32 8.42
N PRO A 31 -20.71 -14.27 7.73
CA PRO A 31 -21.56 -13.09 7.66
C PRO A 31 -22.07 -12.59 9.03
N THR A 32 -22.06 -13.45 10.04
CA THR A 32 -22.45 -13.13 11.41
C THR A 32 -21.47 -12.20 12.14
N THR A 33 -20.22 -12.12 11.70
CA THR A 33 -19.13 -11.53 12.50
C THR A 33 -18.50 -10.29 11.85
N GLN A 34 -19.04 -9.82 10.72
CA GLN A 34 -18.48 -8.71 9.92
C GLN A 34 -18.15 -7.45 10.73
N GLN A 35 -19.04 -7.03 11.63
CA GLN A 35 -18.83 -5.82 12.44
C GLN A 35 -17.67 -6.00 13.44
N ASN A 36 -17.52 -7.21 14.00
CA ASN A 36 -16.47 -7.51 14.98
C ASN A 36 -15.09 -7.50 14.31
N ILE A 37 -14.95 -7.99 13.07
CA ILE A 37 -13.68 -7.93 12.33
C ILE A 37 -13.26 -6.48 12.13
N LYS A 38 -14.18 -5.62 11.64
CA LYS A 38 -13.85 -4.22 11.36
C LYS A 38 -13.36 -3.50 12.60
N TRP A 39 -14.05 -3.70 13.74
CA TRP A 39 -13.64 -3.14 15.01
C TRP A 39 -12.29 -3.69 15.48
N PHE A 40 -12.08 -5.02 15.35
CA PHE A 40 -10.86 -5.69 15.78
C PHE A 40 -9.64 -5.21 14.98
N VAL A 41 -9.80 -5.08 13.67
CA VAL A 41 -8.75 -4.58 12.78
C VAL A 41 -8.47 -3.10 13.06
N ALA A 42 -9.49 -2.27 13.25
CA ALA A 42 -9.31 -0.86 13.62
C ALA A 42 -8.64 -0.67 14.98
N ALA A 43 -8.86 -1.59 15.94
CA ALA A 43 -8.23 -1.56 17.25
C ALA A 43 -6.74 -1.96 17.18
N TYR A 44 -6.39 -2.92 16.33
CA TYR A 44 -5.03 -3.46 16.25
C TYR A 44 -4.13 -2.72 15.23
N LEU A 45 -4.68 -2.40 14.06
CA LEU A 45 -3.99 -1.73 12.97
C LEU A 45 -4.42 -0.26 12.95
N LYS A 46 -3.69 0.59 13.68
CA LYS A 46 -3.86 2.04 13.56
C LYS A 46 -3.53 2.46 12.12
N ASP A 47 -4.38 3.32 11.56
CA ASP A 47 -4.26 3.85 10.20
C ASP A 47 -4.44 2.82 9.05
N SER A 48 -5.06 1.66 9.31
CA SER A 48 -5.46 0.77 8.20
C SER A 48 -6.72 1.27 7.49
N GLU A 49 -6.65 1.38 6.16
CA GLU A 49 -7.78 1.76 5.32
C GLU A 49 -8.44 0.52 4.68
N VAL A 50 -9.77 0.52 4.58
CA VAL A 50 -10.49 -0.53 3.82
C VAL A 50 -10.35 -0.22 2.34
N VAL A 51 -9.75 -1.13 1.59
CA VAL A 51 -9.57 -0.99 0.14
C VAL A 51 -10.77 -1.57 -0.60
N GLU A 52 -11.18 -2.77 -0.19
CA GLU A 52 -12.25 -3.53 -0.84
C GLU A 52 -13.07 -4.27 0.22
N GLU A 53 -14.38 -4.31 0.02
CA GLU A 53 -15.32 -5.02 0.88
C GLU A 53 -16.28 -5.83 0.01
N TYR A 54 -16.29 -7.14 0.24
CA TYR A 54 -17.16 -8.11 -0.40
C TYR A 54 -17.92 -8.90 0.68
N GLU A 55 -18.96 -9.62 0.27
CA GLU A 55 -19.72 -10.46 1.19
C GLU A 55 -18.84 -11.61 1.72
N GLY A 56 -18.58 -11.61 3.04
CA GLY A 56 -17.70 -12.58 3.70
C GLY A 56 -16.20 -12.36 3.50
N MET A 57 -15.77 -11.25 2.87
CA MET A 57 -14.35 -10.94 2.70
C MET A 57 -14.07 -9.45 2.69
N VAL A 58 -13.02 -9.02 3.40
CA VAL A 58 -12.59 -7.63 3.45
C VAL A 58 -11.09 -7.53 3.20
N THR A 59 -10.67 -6.52 2.46
CA THR A 59 -9.27 -6.22 2.17
C THR A 59 -8.91 -4.87 2.78
N PHE A 60 -7.93 -4.90 3.69
CA PHE A 60 -7.36 -3.72 4.32
C PHE A 60 -5.98 -3.40 3.72
N HIS A 61 -5.66 -2.12 3.58
CA HIS A 61 -4.29 -1.68 3.36
C HIS A 61 -3.69 -1.26 4.69
N VAL A 62 -2.59 -1.91 5.03
CA VAL A 62 -1.85 -1.70 6.27
C VAL A 62 -0.65 -0.80 5.97
N PRO A 63 -0.51 0.35 6.64
CA PRO A 63 0.58 1.27 6.38
C PRO A 63 1.94 0.67 6.79
N PRO A 64 3.05 1.17 6.23
CA PRO A 64 4.38 0.78 6.67
C PRO A 64 4.61 1.21 8.12
N GLY A 65 5.08 0.30 8.97
CA GLY A 65 5.34 0.59 10.39
C GLY A 65 4.95 -0.57 11.31
N ILE A 66 4.02 -1.42 10.87
CA ILE A 66 3.65 -2.65 11.57
C ILE A 66 4.40 -3.81 10.95
N ALA A 67 5.09 -4.59 11.78
CA ALA A 67 5.80 -5.77 11.30
C ALA A 67 4.80 -6.83 10.86
N CYS A 68 5.04 -7.47 9.71
CA CYS A 68 4.18 -8.53 9.19
C CYS A 68 3.95 -9.65 10.22
N SER A 69 4.98 -10.00 11.00
CA SER A 69 4.89 -10.96 12.11
C SER A 69 3.84 -10.59 13.16
N GLN A 70 3.70 -9.31 13.51
CA GLN A 70 2.70 -8.83 14.47
C GLN A 70 1.28 -8.97 13.92
N VAL A 71 1.10 -8.67 12.63
CA VAL A 71 -0.18 -8.86 11.94
C VAL A 71 -0.57 -10.34 11.93
N PHE A 72 0.36 -11.22 11.54
CA PHE A 72 0.17 -12.68 11.56
C PHE A 72 -0.24 -13.18 12.95
N SER A 73 0.52 -12.85 14.00
CA SER A 73 0.21 -13.28 15.37
C SER A 73 -1.17 -12.84 15.85
N THR A 74 -1.66 -11.69 15.39
CA THR A 74 -2.96 -11.16 15.80
C THR A 74 -4.09 -11.81 15.02
N MET A 75 -3.89 -12.05 13.73
CA MET A 75 -4.85 -12.80 12.92
C MET A 75 -4.97 -14.26 13.39
N GLU A 76 -3.90 -14.88 13.86
CA GLU A 76 -3.97 -16.22 14.46
C GLU A 76 -4.81 -16.26 15.74
N LYS A 77 -4.72 -15.21 16.58
CA LYS A 77 -5.60 -15.08 17.76
C LYS A 77 -7.06 -14.92 17.35
N ALA A 78 -7.34 -14.05 16.37
CA ALA A 78 -8.69 -13.86 15.84
C ALA A 78 -9.27 -15.14 15.21
N LYS A 79 -8.42 -15.94 14.53
CA LYS A 79 -8.79 -17.25 13.99
C LYS A 79 -9.08 -18.25 15.10
N SER A 80 -8.30 -18.25 16.17
CA SER A 80 -8.52 -19.13 17.35
C SER A 80 -9.83 -18.80 18.07
N GLU A 81 -10.23 -17.52 18.10
CA GLU A 81 -11.51 -17.06 18.65
C GLU A 81 -12.70 -17.27 17.68
N SER A 82 -12.49 -17.94 16.54
CA SER A 82 -13.50 -18.18 15.50
C SER A 82 -14.13 -16.89 14.96
N LEU A 83 -13.42 -15.76 15.03
CA LEU A 83 -13.82 -14.50 14.40
C LEU A 83 -13.53 -14.53 12.90
N VAL A 84 -12.46 -15.20 12.49
CA VAL A 84 -11.95 -15.22 11.11
C VAL A 84 -11.89 -16.67 10.62
N GLU A 85 -12.38 -16.95 9.42
CA GLU A 85 -12.22 -18.27 8.78
C GLU A 85 -10.80 -18.42 8.23
N ASP A 86 -10.37 -17.44 7.43
CA ASP A 86 -9.07 -17.40 6.79
C ASP A 86 -8.57 -15.98 6.60
N TYR A 87 -7.25 -15.84 6.50
CA TYR A 87 -6.63 -14.56 6.22
C TYR A 87 -5.42 -14.75 5.31
N SER A 88 -5.08 -13.71 4.57
CA SER A 88 -3.95 -13.68 3.64
C SER A 88 -3.29 -12.31 3.71
N ILE A 89 -1.96 -12.30 3.79
CA ILE A 89 -1.17 -11.07 3.78
C ILE A 89 -0.36 -11.05 2.49
N GLN A 90 -0.53 -9.98 1.73
CA GLN A 90 0.09 -9.81 0.43
C GLN A 90 0.89 -8.51 0.39
N GLN A 91 2.06 -8.55 -0.23
CA GLN A 91 2.78 -7.31 -0.53
C GLN A 91 2.08 -6.58 -1.67
N THR A 92 2.03 -5.25 -1.60
CA THR A 92 1.47 -4.44 -2.68
C THR A 92 2.21 -4.71 -4.00
N SER A 93 1.46 -5.06 -5.04
CA SER A 93 2.01 -5.34 -6.37
C SER A 93 2.47 -4.06 -7.06
N LEU A 94 3.38 -4.17 -8.05
CA LEU A 94 3.78 -3.02 -8.86
C LEU A 94 2.58 -2.39 -9.59
N GLU A 95 1.61 -3.21 -9.97
CA GLU A 95 0.35 -2.76 -10.56
C GLU A 95 -0.46 -1.90 -9.58
N GLN A 96 -0.61 -2.32 -8.33
CA GLN A 96 -1.30 -1.52 -7.31
C GLN A 96 -0.60 -0.19 -7.03
N VAL A 97 0.74 -0.20 -7.01
CA VAL A 97 1.54 1.03 -6.92
C VAL A 97 1.26 1.94 -8.13
N PHE A 98 1.23 1.37 -9.34
CA PHE A 98 0.91 2.12 -10.55
C PHE A 98 -0.51 2.71 -10.52
N LEU A 99 -1.51 1.92 -10.10
CA LEU A 99 -2.91 2.36 -9.97
C LEU A 99 -3.07 3.51 -8.97
N ARG A 100 -2.29 3.54 -7.88
CA ARG A 100 -2.29 4.67 -6.94
C ARG A 100 -1.82 5.96 -7.60
N PHE A 101 -0.78 5.88 -8.42
CA PHE A 101 -0.29 7.06 -9.14
C PHE A 101 -1.31 7.60 -10.15
N THR A 102 -2.13 6.74 -10.77
CA THR A 102 -3.14 7.16 -11.75
C THR A 102 -4.48 7.55 -11.11
N LYS A 103 -4.86 6.98 -9.96
CA LYS A 103 -6.07 7.36 -9.21
C LYS A 103 -6.02 8.82 -8.72
N SER A 104 -4.82 9.33 -8.45
CA SER A 104 -4.60 10.73 -8.04
C SER A 104 -4.84 11.76 -9.15
N THR A 105 -5.19 11.31 -10.36
CA THR A 105 -5.28 12.15 -11.57
C THR A 105 -6.66 12.21 -12.23
N VAL A 106 -7.73 11.97 -11.47
CA VAL A 106 -9.07 12.46 -11.86
C VAL A 106 -9.28 13.88 -11.30
N PRO A 107 -9.20 14.88 -12.19
CA PRO A 107 -10.43 15.58 -12.52
C PRO A 107 -10.54 15.76 -14.03
N GLY A 108 -11.76 15.74 -14.57
CA GLY A 108 -11.97 16.16 -15.95
C GLY A 108 -11.36 17.53 -16.19
N SER A 109 -10.29 17.60 -16.99
CA SER A 109 -9.73 18.84 -17.56
C SER A 109 -8.43 18.50 -18.29
N CYS A 110 -8.51 18.43 -19.62
CA CYS A 110 -7.35 18.68 -20.46
C CYS A 110 -6.69 20.00 -20.03
N ARG A 111 -5.42 19.97 -19.61
CA ARG A 111 -4.54 21.14 -19.73
C ARG A 111 -3.13 20.69 -19.99
N SER A 112 -2.76 20.84 -21.26
CA SER A 112 -1.39 21.04 -21.71
C SER A 112 -0.71 22.09 -20.84
N LYS A 113 0.45 21.76 -20.25
CA LYS A 113 1.68 22.56 -20.28
C LYS A 113 2.88 21.65 -19.96
N SER A 114 3.68 21.34 -20.97
CA SER A 114 5.14 21.31 -20.80
C SER A 114 5.60 22.77 -20.62
N PRO A 115 6.67 23.06 -19.84
CA PRO A 115 8.02 22.81 -20.34
C PRO A 115 9.03 22.37 -19.25
N PHE A 116 10.04 21.64 -19.72
CA PHE A 116 11.46 21.81 -19.40
C PHE A 116 11.79 22.83 -18.27
N ASP A 117 12.22 22.35 -17.11
CA ASP A 117 13.11 23.11 -16.23
C ASP A 117 14.22 22.18 -15.74
N ARG A 118 15.38 22.32 -16.37
CA ARG A 118 16.66 21.81 -15.85
C ARG A 118 17.20 22.90 -14.95
N SER A 119 17.22 22.65 -13.66
CA SER A 119 18.20 23.11 -12.65
C SER A 119 17.69 22.52 -11.33
N THR A 120 18.43 21.66 -10.65
CA THR A 120 19.47 22.11 -9.75
C THR A 120 20.40 20.94 -9.46
N GLN A 121 21.69 21.17 -9.73
CA GLN A 121 22.83 20.41 -9.22
C GLN A 121 22.72 20.29 -7.71
N ASN A 122 23.07 19.13 -7.15
CA ASN A 122 23.89 19.02 -5.95
C ASN A 122 24.18 17.54 -5.70
N LEU A 123 25.40 17.13 -6.01
CA LEU A 123 26.06 16.10 -5.20
C LEU A 123 27.53 16.48 -5.08
N GLU A 124 27.87 16.82 -3.85
CA GLU A 124 29.20 17.00 -3.32
C GLU A 124 30.07 15.78 -3.65
N LEU A 125 31.29 16.03 -4.10
CA LEU A 125 32.40 15.10 -3.93
C LEU A 125 33.57 15.89 -3.33
N ASN A 126 33.57 15.90 -2.01
CA ASN A 126 34.77 16.08 -1.22
C ASN A 126 35.61 14.79 -1.26
N GLU A 127 36.89 14.93 -0.90
CA GLU A 127 37.97 13.93 -0.76
C GLU A 127 38.99 13.93 -1.93
N MET A 128 40.11 14.64 -1.77
CA MET A 128 41.34 14.26 -1.01
C MET A 128 42.09 13.07 -1.62
N HIS A 129 43.14 13.37 -2.39
CA HIS A 129 44.46 12.77 -2.17
C HIS A 129 45.56 13.62 -2.83
N LEU A 130 46.52 13.99 -1.97
CA LEU A 130 47.90 14.49 -2.15
C LEU A 130 48.36 15.01 -3.52
#